data_AF-A0AAE8SKI8-F1
#
_entry.id   AF-A0AAE8SKI8-F1
#
_cell.length_a   1.000
_cell.length_b   1.000
_cell.length_c   1.000
_cell.angle_alpha   90.00
_cell.angle_beta   90.00
_cell.angle_gamma   90.00
#
_symmetry.space_group_name_H-M   'P 1'
#
loop_
_entity.id
_entity.type
_entity.pdbx_description
1 polymer ?
#
loop_
_entity_poly.entity_id
_entity_poly.type
_entity_poly.pdbx_seq_one_letter_code
_entity_poly.pdbx_strand_id
1 'polypeptide(L)'
;MGIKDLAISYVVFSVIHLFCFALALATCGLYGTDIHHANQQGKYSDSKWVYAVVVGSISAVTCVLYFIPFILRIAGFVVAIWDFILFVLWIALFGVFGKMYINEDAEGDEGVRRMKNAVWVDLASALLWLIATLAALGYWWKHRDTRSRFTGRAHV
;
A
#
# COMPACT_ATOMS: atom_id res chain seq x y z
N MET A 1 14.17 8.09 -23.85
CA MET A 1 12.96 7.25 -24.01
C MET A 1 11.90 8.05 -24.73
N GLY A 2 11.18 7.43 -25.66
CA GLY A 2 10.06 8.07 -26.35
C GLY A 2 8.93 8.40 -25.37
N ILE A 3 8.18 9.46 -25.64
CA ILE A 3 7.04 9.94 -24.83
C ILE A 3 6.03 8.82 -24.55
N LYS A 4 5.94 7.83 -25.45
CA LYS A 4 5.07 6.65 -25.35
C LYS A 4 5.45 5.69 -24.21
N ASP A 5 6.73 5.39 -24.00
CA ASP A 5 7.18 4.51 -22.90
C ASP A 5 6.90 5.15 -21.54
N LEU A 6 7.10 6.46 -21.46
CA LEU A 6 6.85 7.26 -20.28
C LEU A 6 5.35 7.31 -19.94
N ALA A 7 4.49 7.45 -20.95
CA ALA A 7 3.04 7.41 -20.79
C ALA A 7 2.54 6.03 -20.32
N ILE A 8 3.07 4.93 -20.87
CA ILE A 8 2.66 3.57 -20.49
C ILE A 8 3.04 3.28 -19.03
N SER A 9 4.28 3.59 -18.63
CA SER A 9 4.69 3.42 -17.23
C SER A 9 3.84 4.26 -16.28
N TYR A 10 3.47 5.49 -16.67
CA TYR A 10 2.63 6.36 -15.86
C TYR A 10 1.20 5.83 -15.69
N VAL A 11 0.61 5.28 -16.76
CA VAL A 11 -0.72 4.68 -16.72
C VAL A 11 -0.71 3.44 -15.82
N VAL A 12 0.29 2.55 -15.97
CA VAL A 12 0.40 1.35 -15.12
C VAL A 12 0.57 1.74 -13.64
N PHE A 13 1.43 2.72 -13.34
CA PHE A 13 1.57 3.25 -11.98
C PHE A 13 0.24 3.81 -11.46
N SER A 14 -0.45 4.64 -12.24
CA SER A 14 -1.72 5.25 -11.83
C SER A 14 -2.80 4.21 -11.55
N VAL A 15 -2.88 3.16 -12.36
CA VAL A 15 -3.84 2.07 -12.19
C VAL A 15 -3.57 1.29 -10.91
N ILE A 16 -2.31 0.91 -10.64
CA ILE A 16 -1.95 0.20 -9.40
C ILE A 16 -2.33 1.04 -8.18
N HIS A 17 -2.00 2.33 -8.17
CA HIS A 17 -2.31 3.21 -7.04
C HIS A 17 -3.81 3.47 -6.89
N LEU A 18 -4.58 3.44 -7.97
CA LEU A 18 -6.03 3.52 -7.91
C LEU A 18 -6.64 2.29 -7.23
N PHE A 19 -6.13 1.09 -7.50
CA PHE A 19 -6.53 -0.11 -6.77
C PHE A 19 -6.10 -0.07 -5.30
N CYS A 20 -4.87 0.34 -5.00
CA CYS A 20 -4.41 0.55 -3.62
C CYS A 20 -5.30 1.55 -2.86
N PHE A 21 -5.71 2.64 -3.52
CA PHE A 21 -6.58 3.65 -2.95
C PHE A 21 -7.97 3.10 -2.64
N ALA A 22 -8.57 2.36 -3.58
CA ALA A 22 -9.88 1.75 -3.39
C ALA A 22 -9.88 0.75 -2.22
N LEU A 23 -8.84 -0.08 -2.12
CA LEU A 23 -8.71 -1.04 -1.02
C LEU A 23 -8.44 -0.34 0.32
N ALA A 24 -7.60 0.70 0.33
CA ALA A 24 -7.36 1.50 1.53
C ALA A 24 -8.64 2.16 2.06
N LEU A 25 -9.48 2.69 1.18
CA LEU A 25 -10.80 3.22 1.55
C LEU A 25 -11.75 2.13 2.05
N ALA A 26 -11.74 0.94 1.41
CA ALA A 26 -12.54 -0.20 1.86
C ALA A 26 -12.15 -0.63 3.29
N THR A 27 -10.85 -0.74 3.57
CA THR A 27 -10.31 -1.01 4.93
C THR A 27 -10.72 0.09 5.91
N CYS A 28 -10.58 1.37 5.55
CA CYS A 28 -11.03 2.46 6.42
C CYS A 28 -12.53 2.40 6.72
N GLY A 29 -13.38 2.05 5.74
CA GLY A 29 -14.82 1.91 5.90
C GLY A 29 -15.21 0.70 6.75
N LEU A 30 -14.65 -0.47 6.46
CA LEU A 30 -14.89 -1.71 7.22
C LEU A 30 -14.48 -1.54 8.69
N TYR A 31 -13.22 -1.18 8.94
CA TYR A 31 -12.72 -1.10 10.31
C TYR A 31 -13.19 0.17 11.05
N GLY A 32 -13.44 1.27 10.33
CA GLY A 32 -13.96 2.51 10.91
C GLY A 32 -15.42 2.41 11.37
N THR A 33 -16.26 1.68 10.62
CA THR A 33 -17.64 1.42 11.06
C THR A 33 -17.69 0.51 12.28
N ASP A 34 -16.78 -0.45 12.39
CA ASP A 34 -16.71 -1.35 13.54
C ASP A 34 -16.21 -0.62 14.81
N ILE A 35 -15.29 0.34 14.69
CA ILE A 35 -14.92 1.26 15.78
C ILE A 35 -16.11 2.13 16.21
N HIS A 36 -16.85 2.67 15.24
CA HIS A 36 -17.99 3.55 15.52
C HIS A 36 -19.11 2.80 16.26
N HIS A 37 -19.41 1.56 15.85
CA HIS A 37 -20.37 0.71 16.56
C HIS A 37 -19.88 0.32 17.97
N ALA A 38 -18.59 -0.01 18.14
CA ALA A 38 -18.02 -0.33 19.45
C ALA A 38 -18.10 0.87 20.42
N ASN A 39 -17.83 2.08 19.91
CA ASN A 39 -17.89 3.31 20.68
C ASN A 39 -19.34 3.68 21.05
N GLN A 40 -20.30 3.47 20.14
CA GLN A 40 -21.74 3.62 20.44
C GLN A 40 -22.24 2.65 21.52
N GLN A 41 -21.62 1.47 21.64
CA GLN A 41 -21.94 0.49 22.68
C GLN A 41 -21.19 0.75 24.01
N GLY A 42 -20.44 1.84 24.11
CA GLY A 42 -19.64 2.18 25.29
C GLY A 42 -18.51 1.19 25.59
N LYS A 43 -18.15 0.33 24.62
CA LYS A 43 -17.05 -0.63 24.74
C LYS A 43 -15.76 0.01 24.24
N TYR A 44 -14.65 -0.36 24.87
CA TYR A 44 -13.32 0.09 24.47
C TYR A 44 -13.05 -0.32 23.01
N SER A 45 -12.70 0.65 22.15
CA SER A 45 -12.26 0.35 20.79
C SER A 45 -10.93 -0.38 20.84
N ASP A 46 -10.92 -1.60 20.33
CA ASP A 46 -9.75 -2.45 20.37
C ASP A 46 -8.65 -1.89 19.44
N SER A 47 -7.43 -1.76 19.95
CA SER A 47 -6.31 -1.04 19.32
C SER A 47 -5.94 -1.57 17.94
N LYS A 48 -6.25 -2.84 17.65
CA LYS A 48 -6.03 -3.48 16.34
C LYS A 48 -6.84 -2.82 15.22
N TRP A 49 -8.06 -2.40 15.52
CA TRP A 49 -8.97 -1.76 14.57
C TRP A 49 -8.51 -0.34 14.26
N VAL A 50 -8.05 0.38 15.28
CA VAL A 50 -7.46 1.70 15.13
C VAL A 50 -6.21 1.62 14.25
N TYR A 51 -5.36 0.61 14.45
CA TYR A 51 -4.20 0.37 13.59
C TYR A 51 -4.60 0.18 12.12
N ALA A 52 -5.65 -0.59 11.84
CA ALA A 52 -6.17 -0.79 10.47
C ALA A 52 -6.58 0.54 9.80
N VAL A 53 -7.31 1.39 10.52
CA VAL A 53 -7.76 2.69 10.00
C VAL A 53 -6.58 3.64 9.77
N VAL A 54 -5.59 3.64 10.67
CA VAL A 54 -4.38 4.48 10.51
C VAL A 54 -3.57 4.04 9.31
N VAL A 55 -3.30 2.75 9.16
CA VAL A 55 -2.57 2.19 8.00
C VAL A 55 -3.32 2.48 6.70
N GLY A 56 -4.64 2.23 6.67
CA GLY A 56 -5.49 2.56 5.53
C GLY A 56 -5.47 4.05 5.18
N SER A 57 -5.53 4.93 6.17
CA SER A 57 -5.52 6.38 5.97
C SER A 57 -4.18 6.87 5.41
N ILE A 58 -3.05 6.38 5.93
CA ILE A 58 -1.71 6.73 5.41
C ILE A 58 -1.54 6.21 3.98
N SER A 59 -2.02 5.01 3.68
CA SER A 59 -2.03 4.47 2.33
C SER A 59 -2.90 5.31 1.38
N ALA A 60 -4.09 5.72 1.81
CA ALA A 60 -4.97 6.57 0.99
C ALA A 60 -4.33 7.92 0.68
N VAL A 61 -3.74 8.58 1.68
CA VAL A 61 -2.99 9.84 1.49
C VAL A 61 -1.81 9.63 0.55
N THR A 62 -1.07 8.52 0.69
CA THR A 62 0.05 8.20 -0.21
C THR A 62 -0.42 8.05 -1.66
N CYS A 63 -1.53 7.35 -1.91
CA CYS A 63 -2.09 7.24 -3.26
C CYS A 63 -2.50 8.60 -3.84
N VAL A 64 -3.11 9.48 -3.03
CA VAL A 64 -3.46 10.85 -3.46
C VAL A 64 -2.21 11.64 -3.86
N LEU A 65 -1.14 11.53 -3.08
CA LEU A 65 0.14 12.16 -3.40
C LEU A 65 0.73 11.61 -4.69
N TYR A 66 0.66 10.29 -4.91
CA TYR A 66 1.22 9.65 -6.09
C TYR A 66 0.45 9.92 -7.39
N PHE A 67 -0.80 10.38 -7.32
CA PHE A 67 -1.49 10.92 -8.50
C PHE A 67 -0.81 12.18 -9.06
N ILE A 68 0.01 12.87 -8.26
CA ILE A 68 0.77 14.03 -8.70
C ILE A 68 2.07 13.57 -9.39
N PRO A 69 2.22 13.76 -10.72
CA PRO A 69 3.35 13.22 -11.50
C PRO A 69 4.72 13.73 -11.03
N PHE A 70 4.74 14.86 -10.36
CA PHE A 70 5.95 15.52 -9.87
C PHE A 70 6.65 14.70 -8.77
N ILE A 71 5.90 14.01 -7.91
CA ILE A 71 6.44 13.26 -6.77
C ILE A 71 7.19 12.01 -7.25
N LEU A 72 6.60 11.28 -8.20
CA LEU A 72 7.23 10.11 -8.82
C LEU A 72 8.51 10.46 -9.58
N ARG A 73 8.62 11.69 -10.09
CA ARG A 73 9.77 12.15 -10.88
C ARG A 73 10.97 12.58 -10.04
N ILE A 74 10.75 13.12 -8.83
CA ILE A 74 11.81 13.63 -7.95
C ILE A 74 12.35 12.55 -7.01
N ALA A 75 11.51 11.60 -6.62
CA ALA A 75 11.75 10.76 -5.46
C ALA A 75 11.90 9.26 -5.81
N GLY A 76 12.38 8.89 -7.00
CA GLY A 76 12.33 7.50 -7.50
C GLY A 76 12.82 6.40 -6.53
N PHE A 77 13.94 6.60 -5.82
CA PHE A 77 14.42 5.64 -4.81
C PHE A 77 13.68 5.75 -3.46
N VAL A 78 13.26 6.97 -3.09
CA VAL A 78 12.52 7.22 -1.84
C VAL A 78 11.11 6.63 -1.92
N VAL A 79 10.48 6.68 -3.10
CA VAL A 79 9.19 6.02 -3.39
C VAL A 79 9.29 4.52 -3.15
N ALA A 80 10.34 3.86 -3.64
CA ALA A 80 10.53 2.42 -3.40
C ALA A 80 10.68 2.08 -1.90
N ILE A 81 11.39 2.91 -1.12
CA ILE A 81 11.50 2.72 0.33
C ILE A 81 10.15 2.93 1.01
N TRP A 82 9.42 3.98 0.63
CA TRP A 82 8.12 4.29 1.22
C TRP A 82 7.08 3.22 0.92
N ASP A 83 7.02 2.74 -0.33
CA ASP A 83 6.13 1.64 -0.75
C ASP A 83 6.45 0.35 0.02
N PHE A 84 7.73 0.10 0.29
CA PHE A 84 8.14 -1.04 1.12
C PHE A 84 7.72 -0.89 2.58
N ILE A 85 7.80 0.31 3.16
CA ILE A 85 7.29 0.59 4.52
C ILE A 85 5.79 0.31 4.57
N LEU A 86 5.02 0.76 3.58
CA LEU A 86 3.59 0.49 3.48
C LEU A 86 3.31 -1.01 3.35
N PHE A 87 4.07 -1.72 2.52
CA PHE A 87 3.99 -3.18 2.43
C PHE A 87 4.16 -3.87 3.80
N VAL A 88 5.18 -3.48 4.57
CA VAL A 88 5.43 -4.05 5.92
C VAL A 88 4.26 -3.76 6.87
N LEU A 89 3.69 -2.56 6.83
CA LEU A 89 2.52 -2.20 7.65
C LEU A 89 1.29 -3.04 7.29
N TRP A 90 1.04 -3.26 6.00
CA TRP A 90 -0.07 -4.12 5.54
C TRP A 90 0.14 -5.59 5.87
N ILE A 91 1.38 -6.10 5.81
CA ILE A 91 1.69 -7.47 6.25
C ILE A 91 1.52 -7.62 7.75
N ALA A 92 1.92 -6.64 8.55
CA ALA A 92 1.70 -6.66 10.00
C ALA A 92 0.20 -6.66 10.31
N LEU A 93 -0.59 -5.85 9.60
CA LEU A 93 -2.05 -5.83 9.69
C LEU A 93 -2.65 -7.21 9.38
N PHE A 94 -2.27 -7.77 8.23
CA PHE A 94 -2.66 -9.13 7.83
C PHE A 94 -2.26 -10.18 8.86
N GLY A 95 -1.08 -10.09 9.49
CA GLY A 95 -0.64 -11.02 10.52
C GLY A 95 -1.51 -10.96 11.79
N VAL A 96 -1.89 -9.76 12.21
CA VAL A 96 -2.75 -9.53 13.38
C VAL A 96 -4.16 -10.06 13.13
N PHE A 97 -4.77 -9.69 12.00
CA PHE A 97 -6.13 -10.13 11.65
C PHE A 97 -6.17 -11.59 11.19
N GLY A 98 -5.13 -12.07 10.52
CA GLY A 98 -4.97 -13.47 10.13
C GLY A 98 -4.92 -14.39 11.34
N LYS A 99 -4.10 -14.10 12.35
CA LYS A 99 -4.05 -14.92 13.57
C LYS A 99 -5.41 -14.99 14.29
N MET A 100 -6.17 -13.90 14.27
CA MET A 100 -7.48 -13.81 14.91
C MET A 100 -8.53 -14.60 14.14
N TYR A 101 -8.67 -14.37 12.83
CA TYR A 101 -9.83 -14.85 12.08
C TYR A 101 -9.58 -16.11 11.23
N ILE A 102 -8.33 -16.52 10.97
CA ILE A 102 -8.06 -17.74 10.17
C ILE A 102 -8.40 -19.02 10.94
N ASN A 103 -8.11 -19.06 12.24
CA ASN A 103 -8.32 -20.27 13.07
C ASN A 103 -9.67 -20.30 13.79
N GLU A 104 -10.48 -19.24 13.71
CA GLU A 104 -11.76 -19.17 14.40
C GLU A 104 -12.87 -19.81 13.54
N ASP A 105 -13.59 -20.77 14.12
CA ASP A 105 -14.69 -21.45 13.45
C ASP A 105 -15.85 -20.48 13.23
N ALA A 106 -16.26 -20.34 11.97
CA ALA A 106 -17.37 -19.49 11.59
C ALA A 106 -18.67 -20.24 11.88
N GLU A 107 -19.05 -20.32 13.15
CA GLU A 107 -20.31 -20.91 13.62
C GLU A 107 -21.52 -20.04 13.21
N GLY A 108 -21.79 -19.96 11.90
CA GLY A 108 -22.99 -19.32 11.35
C GLY A 108 -23.06 -17.79 11.47
N ASP A 109 -22.07 -17.12 12.08
CA ASP A 109 -22.04 -15.66 12.22
C ASP A 109 -21.54 -14.98 10.94
N GLU A 110 -22.43 -14.21 10.29
CA GLU A 110 -22.11 -13.43 9.09
C GLU A 110 -20.95 -12.43 9.32
N GLY A 111 -20.77 -11.96 10.55
CA GLY A 111 -19.68 -11.06 10.94
C GLY A 111 -18.30 -11.71 10.81
N VAL A 112 -18.15 -12.97 11.20
CA VAL A 112 -16.88 -13.72 11.10
C VAL A 112 -16.54 -13.99 9.64
N ARG A 113 -17.53 -14.30 8.82
CA ARG A 113 -17.34 -14.53 7.37
C ARG A 113 -16.94 -13.24 6.64
N ARG A 114 -17.53 -12.09 7.02
CA ARG A 114 -17.12 -10.76 6.54
C ARG A 114 -15.67 -10.46 6.91
N MET A 115 -15.26 -10.77 8.14
CA MET A 115 -13.90 -10.52 8.60
C MET A 115 -12.86 -11.40 7.91
N LYS A 116 -13.19 -12.67 7.64
CA LYS A 116 -12.34 -13.56 6.82
C LYS A 116 -12.09 -12.96 5.42
N ASN A 117 -13.10 -12.35 4.81
CA ASN A 117 -12.93 -11.65 3.53
C ASN A 117 -12.08 -10.38 3.67
N ALA A 118 -12.20 -9.64 4.78
CA ALA A 118 -11.37 -8.47 5.06
C ALA A 118 -9.88 -8.83 5.19
N VAL A 119 -9.55 -9.97 5.82
CA VAL A 119 -8.18 -10.50 5.87
C VAL A 119 -7.60 -10.71 4.47
N TRP A 120 -8.39 -11.22 3.52
CA TRP A 120 -7.95 -11.37 2.13
C TRP A 120 -7.76 -10.03 1.42
N VAL A 121 -8.58 -9.03 1.74
CA VAL A 121 -8.41 -7.64 1.25
C VAL A 121 -7.11 -7.04 1.77
N ASP A 122 -6.75 -7.28 3.03
CA ASP A 122 -5.47 -6.84 3.60
C ASP A 122 -4.28 -7.51 2.91
N LEU A 123 -4.38 -8.81 2.63
CA LEU A 123 -3.35 -9.55 1.89
C LEU A 123 -3.20 -9.03 0.44
N ALA A 124 -4.32 -8.78 -0.24
CA ALA A 124 -4.31 -8.23 -1.59
C ALA A 124 -3.66 -6.84 -1.61
N SER A 125 -3.97 -6.01 -0.62
CA SER A 125 -3.36 -4.68 -0.45
C SER A 125 -1.86 -4.80 -0.21
N ALA A 126 -1.42 -5.72 0.67
CA ALA A 126 0.00 -5.98 0.88
C ALA A 126 0.71 -6.39 -0.43
N LEU A 127 0.14 -7.33 -1.18
CA LEU A 127 0.72 -7.77 -2.45
C LEU A 127 0.80 -6.65 -3.49
N LEU A 128 -0.20 -5.77 -3.57
CA LEU A 128 -0.16 -4.61 -4.45
C LEU A 128 0.95 -3.62 -4.05
N TRP A 129 1.16 -3.36 -2.76
CA TRP A 129 2.28 -2.55 -2.28
C TRP A 129 3.64 -3.19 -2.58
N LEU A 130 3.74 -4.52 -2.54
CA LEU A 130 4.94 -5.24 -2.96
C LEU A 130 5.20 -5.08 -4.46
N ILE A 131 4.16 -5.21 -5.30
CA ILE A 131 4.28 -4.97 -6.75
C ILE A 131 4.69 -3.53 -7.03
N ALA A 132 4.11 -2.55 -6.33
CA ALA A 132 4.49 -1.14 -6.44
C ALA A 132 5.97 -0.92 -6.07
N THR A 133 6.42 -1.53 -4.97
CA THR A 133 7.82 -1.51 -4.54
C THR A 133 8.75 -2.08 -5.62
N LEU A 134 8.42 -3.25 -6.17
CA LEU A 134 9.22 -3.90 -7.22
C LEU A 134 9.21 -3.08 -8.52
N ALA A 135 8.08 -2.47 -8.88
CA ALA A 135 7.97 -1.60 -10.04
C ALA A 135 8.84 -0.33 -9.87
N ALA A 136 8.83 0.28 -8.68
CA ALA A 136 9.66 1.45 -8.37
C ALA A 136 11.16 1.09 -8.35
N LEU A 137 11.52 -0.05 -7.76
CA LEU A 137 12.90 -0.57 -7.80
C LEU A 137 13.36 -0.91 -9.21
N GLY A 138 12.50 -1.54 -10.01
CA GLY A 138 12.78 -1.87 -11.42
C GLY A 138 12.96 -0.61 -12.27
N TYR A 139 12.11 0.41 -12.07
CA TYR A 139 12.24 1.71 -12.70
C TYR A 139 13.55 2.40 -12.31
N TRP A 140 13.87 2.42 -11.02
CA TRP A 140 15.14 2.98 -10.53
C TRP A 140 16.35 2.22 -11.05
N TRP A 141 16.34 0.89 -11.08
CA TRP A 141 17.46 0.09 -11.58
C TRP A 141 17.66 0.31 -13.08
N LYS A 142 16.59 0.41 -13.87
CA LYS A 142 16.65 0.73 -15.30
C LYS A 142 17.14 2.15 -15.59
N HIS A 143 16.89 3.08 -14.67
CA HIS A 143 17.29 4.49 -14.76
C HIS A 143 18.49 4.87 -13.90
N ARG A 144 19.10 3.90 -13.22
CA ARG A 144 20.35 4.07 -12.50
C ARG A 144 21.40 4.43 -13.54
N ASP A 145 21.77 5.69 -13.56
CA ASP A 145 22.88 6.18 -14.36
C ASP A 145 24.16 5.48 -13.87
N THR A 146 24.58 4.42 -14.56
CA THR A 146 25.87 3.74 -14.34
C THR A 146 27.04 4.60 -14.82
N ARG A 147 26.88 5.93 -14.88
CA ARG A 147 28.00 6.85 -15.07
C ARG A 147 28.73 7.00 -13.75
N SER A 148 29.71 6.13 -13.56
CA SER A 148 30.92 6.49 -12.84
C SER A 148 31.46 7.80 -13.41
N ARG A 149 31.09 8.93 -12.80
CA ARG A 149 31.65 10.27 -13.11
C ARG A 149 33.10 10.42 -12.61
N PHE A 150 33.82 9.30 -12.48
CA PHE A 150 35.18 9.20 -11.95
C PHE A 150 36.12 8.48 -12.92
N THR A 151 35.97 8.70 -14.24
CA THR A 151 37.10 8.51 -15.15
C THR A 151 37.38 9.85 -15.83
N GLY A 152 38.25 10.61 -15.16
CA GLY A 152 38.87 11.79 -15.75
C GLY A 152 39.62 11.38 -17.02
N ARG A 153 39.07 11.73 -18.18
CA ARG A 153 39.87 11.88 -19.40
C ARG A 153 39.73 13.33 -19.81
N ALA A 154 40.64 14.14 -19.27
CA ALA A 154 40.98 15.43 -19.83
C ALA A 154 41.39 15.21 -21.29
N HIS A 155 40.75 15.95 -22.19
CA HIS A 155 41.23 16.09 -23.55
C HIS A 155 42.24 17.23 -23.53
N VAL A 156 43.50 16.94 -23.88
CA VAL A 156 44.49 17.94 -24.33
C VAL A 156 44.33 18.15 -25.83
#